data_AF-A0A0D7AB49-F1
#
_entry.id   AF-A0A0D7AB49-F1
#
_cell.length_a   1.000
_cell.length_b   1.000
_cell.length_c   1.000
_cell.angle_alpha   90.00
_cell.angle_beta   90.00
_cell.angle_gamma   90.00
#
_symmetry.space_group_name_H-M   'P 1'
#
loop_
_entity.id
_entity.type
_entity.pdbx_description
1 polymer ?
#
loop_
_entity_poly.entity_id
_entity_poly.type
_entity_poly.pdbx_seq_one_letter_code
_entity_poly.pdbx_strand_id
1 'polypeptide(L)'
;RFRQIPTFGIDTIRRFSDNVSAMKKLAARDFEDILQCAIPAFEGLLPDPADNNRLMTLLYRTAEWHAFAKLRLHSDHTLEYFEVLTPIFGHLMRQFRDFTAMKFKTFETPREVQARQRLAARKDSRPDTQGTSSLSQKRPKILNLNTFKWHQLGYYPETVHRLGTSDGYSTQTASIFDTIFVTLIAHIISLH
;
A
#
# COMPACT_ATOMS: atom_id res chain seq x y z
N ARG A 1 7.91 6.02 -15.30
CA ARG A 1 6.54 6.57 -15.18
C ARG A 1 6.48 7.64 -14.10
N PHE A 2 6.60 7.35 -12.79
CA PHE A 2 6.64 8.41 -11.76
C PHE A 2 7.66 9.53 -12.01
N ARG A 3 8.88 9.22 -12.46
CA ARG A 3 9.91 10.22 -12.79
C ARG A 3 9.50 11.22 -13.90
N GLN A 4 8.52 10.86 -14.73
CA GLN A 4 8.03 11.74 -15.82
C GLN A 4 6.96 12.72 -15.32
N ILE A 5 6.47 12.57 -14.09
CA ILE A 5 5.47 13.45 -13.50
C ILE A 5 6.18 14.75 -13.07
N PRO A 6 5.75 15.92 -13.56
CA PRO A 6 6.35 17.19 -13.18
C PRO A 6 6.03 17.52 -11.71
N THR A 7 6.85 18.37 -11.11
CA THR A 7 6.55 18.95 -9.80
C THR A 7 5.33 19.84 -9.87
N PHE A 8 4.56 19.91 -8.78
CA PHE A 8 3.38 20.78 -8.68
C PHE A 8 3.41 21.60 -7.40
N GLY A 9 3.13 22.90 -7.54
CA GLY A 9 3.24 23.85 -6.43
C GLY A 9 4.68 24.04 -5.94
N ILE A 10 4.85 24.86 -4.89
CA ILE A 10 6.16 25.10 -4.27
C ILE A 10 6.62 23.85 -3.48
N ASP A 11 5.67 23.10 -2.92
CA ASP A 11 5.96 21.94 -2.05
C ASP A 11 4.88 20.84 -2.09
N THR A 12 3.93 20.89 -3.04
CA THR A 12 2.77 19.99 -3.04
C THR A 12 3.10 18.63 -3.67
N ILE A 13 3.68 18.60 -4.87
CA ILE A 13 4.23 17.38 -5.50
C ILE A 13 5.69 17.64 -5.79
N ARG A 14 6.57 16.88 -5.12
CA ARG A 14 8.01 17.01 -5.29
C ARG A 14 8.53 16.07 -6.38
N ARG A 15 9.79 16.27 -6.74
CA ARG A 15 10.46 15.44 -7.73
C ARG A 15 10.62 14.02 -7.19
N PHE A 16 9.99 13.05 -7.86
CA PHE A 16 10.15 11.64 -7.53
C PHE A 16 11.59 11.16 -7.72
N SER A 17 12.02 10.22 -6.87
CA SER A 17 13.32 9.57 -6.98
C SER A 17 13.44 8.74 -8.27
N ASP A 18 14.68 8.40 -8.64
CA ASP A 18 14.95 7.59 -9.83
C ASP A 18 14.27 6.22 -9.80
N ASN A 19 14.01 5.67 -8.61
CA ASN A 19 13.41 4.37 -8.45
C ASN A 19 12.37 4.36 -7.31
N VAL A 20 11.19 4.93 -7.60
CA VAL A 20 10.01 4.86 -6.71
C VAL A 20 9.63 3.42 -6.39
N SER A 21 9.82 2.50 -7.34
CA SER A 21 9.40 1.11 -7.16
C SER A 21 10.24 0.32 -6.16
N ALA A 22 11.48 0.76 -5.91
CA ALA A 22 12.32 0.20 -4.86
C ALA A 22 11.84 0.57 -3.45
N MET A 23 11.03 1.62 -3.31
CA MET A 23 10.49 2.11 -2.03
C MET A 23 11.56 2.26 -0.93
N LYS A 24 12.74 2.76 -1.32
CA LYS A 24 13.87 2.95 -0.41
C LYS A 24 13.87 4.38 0.12
N LYS A 25 14.10 4.52 1.44
CA LYS A 25 14.27 5.81 2.13
C LYS A 25 13.08 6.78 1.94
N LEU A 26 11.86 6.25 1.88
CA LEU A 26 10.64 7.06 1.79
C LEU A 26 10.24 7.57 3.18
N ALA A 27 9.95 8.87 3.27
CA ALA A 27 9.26 9.49 4.39
C ALA A 27 7.73 9.42 4.17
N ALA A 28 6.95 9.69 5.23
CA ALA A 28 5.49 9.70 5.17
C ALA A 28 4.93 10.54 3.99
N ARG A 29 5.53 11.72 3.76
CA ARG A 29 5.15 12.62 2.66
C ARG A 29 5.39 12.04 1.27
N ASP A 30 6.45 11.23 1.10
CA ASP A 30 6.70 10.61 -0.20
C ASP A 30 5.62 9.59 -0.56
N PHE A 31 5.03 8.92 0.44
CA PHE A 31 3.90 8.00 0.20
C PHE A 31 2.65 8.72 -0.26
N GLU A 32 2.37 9.88 0.32
CA GLU A 32 1.27 10.73 -0.08
C GLU A 32 1.42 11.21 -1.52
N ASP A 33 2.60 11.73 -1.89
CA ASP A 33 2.89 12.15 -3.27
C ASP A 33 2.74 10.98 -4.26
N ILE A 34 3.22 9.79 -3.89
CA ILE A 34 3.06 8.57 -4.71
C ILE A 34 1.58 8.20 -4.89
N LEU A 35 0.77 8.29 -3.84
CA LEU A 35 -0.67 8.00 -3.91
C LEU A 35 -1.41 9.00 -4.80
N GLN A 36 -1.16 10.30 -4.60
CA GLN A 36 -1.77 11.36 -5.39
C GLN A 36 -1.42 11.23 -6.90
N CYS A 37 -0.21 10.74 -7.19
CA CYS A 37 0.29 10.56 -8.55
C CYS A 37 0.16 9.12 -9.09
N ALA A 38 -0.53 8.21 -8.38
CA ALA A 38 -0.55 6.80 -8.71
C ALA A 38 -1.28 6.53 -10.03
N ILE A 39 -2.45 7.13 -10.24
CA ILE A 39 -3.29 6.91 -11.43
C ILE A 39 -2.51 7.11 -12.73
N PRO A 40 -1.92 8.29 -13.02
CA PRO A 40 -1.16 8.50 -14.26
C PRO A 40 0.10 7.61 -14.37
N ALA A 41 0.66 7.21 -13.23
CA ALA A 41 1.82 6.32 -13.20
C ALA A 41 1.47 4.85 -13.51
N PHE A 42 0.24 4.42 -13.23
CA PHE A 42 -0.22 3.04 -13.37
C PHE A 42 -1.21 2.83 -14.52
N GLU A 43 -1.74 3.89 -15.11
CA GLU A 43 -2.69 3.81 -16.23
C GLU A 43 -2.10 3.03 -17.41
N GLY A 44 -2.80 2.00 -17.89
CA GLY A 44 -2.31 1.14 -18.98
C GLY A 44 -1.09 0.29 -18.59
N LEU A 45 -0.80 0.12 -17.30
CA LEU A 45 0.28 -0.78 -16.85
C LEU A 45 -0.09 -2.23 -17.11
N LEU A 46 -1.36 -2.60 -16.86
CA LEU A 46 -1.83 -3.97 -17.02
C LEU A 46 -2.30 -4.21 -18.46
N PRO A 47 -1.94 -5.35 -19.08
CA PRO A 47 -2.23 -5.62 -20.48
C PRO A 47 -3.72 -5.85 -20.75
N ASP A 48 -4.45 -6.42 -19.78
CA ASP A 48 -5.89 -6.62 -19.87
C ASP A 48 -6.63 -5.32 -19.49
N PRO A 49 -7.48 -4.75 -20.36
CA PRO A 49 -8.22 -3.53 -20.07
C PRO A 49 -9.11 -3.63 -18.84
N ALA A 50 -9.72 -4.79 -18.58
CA ALA A 50 -10.58 -4.98 -17.42
C ALA A 50 -9.78 -4.98 -16.10
N ASP A 51 -8.60 -5.62 -16.09
CA ASP A 51 -7.64 -5.57 -14.98
C ASP A 51 -7.12 -4.14 -14.74
N ASN A 52 -6.78 -3.42 -15.82
CA ASN A 52 -6.35 -2.03 -15.72
C ASN A 52 -7.47 -1.14 -15.14
N ASN A 53 -8.71 -1.30 -15.59
CA ASN A 53 -9.86 -0.53 -15.06
C ASN A 53 -10.13 -0.82 -13.59
N ARG A 54 -9.99 -2.09 -13.15
CA ARG A 54 -10.05 -2.46 -11.73
C ARG A 54 -8.94 -1.77 -10.94
N LEU A 55 -7.71 -1.78 -11.46
CA LEU A 55 -6.58 -1.10 -10.83
C LEU A 55 -6.82 0.41 -10.70
N MET A 56 -7.28 1.07 -11.76
CA MET A 56 -7.56 2.52 -11.74
C MET A 56 -8.65 2.86 -10.73
N THR A 57 -9.74 2.09 -10.71
CA THR A 57 -10.83 2.25 -9.74
C THR A 57 -10.32 2.06 -8.31
N LEU A 58 -9.47 1.06 -8.08
CA LEU A 58 -8.89 0.80 -6.78
C LEU A 58 -7.99 1.93 -6.32
N LEU A 59 -7.10 2.43 -7.18
CA LEU A 59 -6.20 3.55 -6.86
C LEU A 59 -6.99 4.81 -6.51
N TYR A 60 -8.04 5.12 -7.29
CA TYR A 60 -8.94 6.25 -7.01
C TYR A 60 -9.60 6.12 -5.63
N ARG A 61 -10.23 4.97 -5.34
CA ARG A 61 -10.90 4.76 -4.05
C ARG A 61 -9.92 4.68 -2.87
N THR A 62 -8.68 4.25 -3.11
CA THR A 62 -7.61 4.30 -2.10
C THR A 62 -7.24 5.75 -1.77
N ALA A 63 -7.08 6.60 -2.79
CA ALA A 63 -6.78 8.02 -2.60
C ALA A 63 -7.94 8.76 -1.91
N GLU A 64 -9.18 8.45 -2.30
CA GLU A 64 -10.39 8.97 -1.67
C GLU A 64 -10.47 8.55 -0.20
N TRP A 65 -10.35 7.25 0.11
CA TRP A 65 -10.39 6.75 1.48
C TRP A 65 -9.30 7.39 2.35
N HIS A 66 -8.09 7.55 1.81
CA HIS A 66 -7.00 8.24 2.49
C HIS A 66 -7.32 9.70 2.78
N ALA A 67 -7.93 10.41 1.83
CA ALA A 67 -8.32 11.80 2.02
C ALA A 67 -9.27 11.94 3.20
N PHE A 68 -10.29 11.07 3.30
CA PHE A 68 -11.21 11.03 4.45
C PHE A 68 -10.49 10.67 5.75
N ALA A 69 -9.63 9.65 5.75
CA ALA A 69 -8.88 9.25 6.94
C ALA A 69 -7.95 10.37 7.48
N LYS A 70 -7.50 11.27 6.61
CA LYS A 70 -6.60 12.39 6.93
C LYS A 70 -7.34 13.71 7.22
N LEU A 71 -8.66 13.76 7.06
CA LEU A 71 -9.41 14.97 7.37
C LEU A 71 -9.18 15.36 8.83
N ARG A 72 -8.90 16.65 9.06
CA ARG A 72 -8.75 17.25 10.41
C ARG A 72 -10.07 17.77 10.97
N LEU A 73 -11.11 17.72 10.15
CA LEU A 73 -12.47 18.09 10.53
C LEU A 73 -13.42 17.25 9.70
N HIS A 74 -14.27 16.48 10.38
CA HIS A 74 -15.42 15.82 9.76
C HIS A 74 -16.69 16.62 10.02
N SER A 75 -17.57 16.67 9.02
CA SER A 75 -18.98 16.94 9.23
C SER A 75 -19.72 15.61 9.29
N ASP A 76 -20.99 15.63 9.73
CA ASP A 76 -21.83 14.43 9.77
C ASP A 76 -21.88 13.74 8.39
N HIS A 77 -21.98 14.53 7.31
CA HIS A 77 -21.99 14.00 5.94
C HIS A 77 -20.66 13.38 5.50
N THR A 78 -19.51 13.98 5.86
CA THR A 78 -18.22 13.37 5.48
C THR A 78 -17.93 12.11 6.28
N LEU A 79 -18.44 12.02 7.51
CA LEU A 79 -18.31 10.82 8.33
C LEU A 79 -19.24 9.70 7.85
N GLU A 80 -20.51 10.00 7.56
CA GLU A 80 -21.45 9.05 6.94
C GLU A 80 -20.90 8.50 5.62
N TYR A 81 -20.35 9.37 4.78
CA TYR A 81 -19.72 8.92 3.54
C TYR A 81 -18.49 8.05 3.81
N PHE A 82 -17.69 8.34 4.84
CA PHE A 82 -16.52 7.54 5.19
C PHE A 82 -16.90 6.13 5.68
N GLU A 83 -18.01 5.99 6.40
CA GLU A 83 -18.60 4.72 6.81
C GLU A 83 -19.05 3.88 5.60
N VAL A 84 -19.61 4.51 4.57
CA VAL A 84 -20.01 3.84 3.32
C VAL A 84 -18.80 3.50 2.45
N LEU A 85 -17.82 4.39 2.38
CA LEU A 85 -16.63 4.23 1.54
C LEU A 85 -15.73 3.08 2.00
N THR A 86 -15.58 2.90 3.32
CA THR A 86 -14.70 1.89 3.90
C THR A 86 -15.01 0.44 3.46
N PRO A 87 -16.26 -0.06 3.51
CA PRO A 87 -16.60 -1.39 3.01
C PRO A 87 -16.48 -1.50 1.48
N ILE A 88 -16.78 -0.43 0.73
CA ILE A 88 -16.59 -0.38 -0.73
C ILE A 88 -15.10 -0.57 -1.07
N PHE A 89 -14.23 0.19 -0.41
CA PHE A 89 -12.78 0.06 -0.57
C PHE A 89 -12.30 -1.36 -0.24
N GLY A 90 -12.76 -1.94 0.86
CA GLY A 90 -12.47 -3.32 1.21
C GLY A 90 -12.94 -4.34 0.17
N HIS A 91 -14.10 -4.12 -0.44
CA HIS A 91 -14.62 -4.97 -1.53
C HIS A 91 -13.75 -4.87 -2.79
N LEU A 92 -13.37 -3.66 -3.19
CA LEU A 92 -12.50 -3.44 -4.35
C LEU A 92 -11.11 -4.06 -4.16
N MET A 93 -10.55 -3.99 -2.95
CA MET A 93 -9.30 -4.67 -2.60
C MET A 93 -9.39 -6.19 -2.80
N ARG A 94 -10.51 -6.80 -2.36
CA ARG A 94 -10.75 -8.24 -2.55
C ARG A 94 -10.95 -8.59 -4.04
N GLN A 95 -11.73 -7.80 -4.77
CA GLN A 95 -11.92 -7.98 -6.20
C GLN A 95 -10.60 -7.88 -6.98
N PHE A 96 -9.75 -6.89 -6.66
CA PHE A 96 -8.44 -6.78 -7.27
C PHE A 96 -7.55 -7.99 -6.96
N ARG A 97 -7.54 -8.48 -5.72
CA ARG A 97 -6.82 -9.70 -5.34
C ARG A 97 -7.27 -10.88 -6.20
N ASP A 98 -8.57 -11.15 -6.21
CA ASP A 98 -9.15 -12.38 -6.76
C ASP A 98 -9.16 -12.39 -8.29
N PHE A 99 -9.47 -11.25 -8.92
CA PHE A 99 -9.65 -11.17 -10.37
C PHE A 99 -8.47 -10.61 -11.14
N THR A 100 -7.50 -9.98 -10.47
CA THR A 100 -6.36 -9.33 -11.14
C THR A 100 -5.04 -9.83 -10.58
N ALA A 101 -4.75 -9.63 -9.30
CA ALA A 101 -3.44 -9.94 -8.72
C ALA A 101 -3.07 -11.44 -8.83
N MET A 102 -4.06 -12.34 -8.67
CA MET A 102 -3.84 -13.78 -8.78
C MET A 102 -3.48 -14.27 -10.19
N LYS A 103 -3.70 -13.46 -11.24
CA LYS A 103 -3.29 -13.80 -12.62
C LYS A 103 -1.79 -13.70 -12.83
N PHE A 104 -1.08 -12.95 -11.98
CA PHE A 104 0.34 -12.68 -12.12
C PHE A 104 1.15 -13.45 -11.07
N LYS A 105 2.28 -14.02 -11.48
CA LYS A 105 3.24 -14.62 -10.56
C LYS A 105 4.06 -13.53 -9.89
N THR A 106 3.65 -13.13 -8.70
CA THR A 106 4.33 -12.13 -7.88
C THR A 106 5.35 -12.79 -6.94
N PHE A 107 6.45 -12.09 -6.69
CA PHE A 107 7.56 -12.58 -5.85
C PHE A 107 7.87 -11.60 -4.72
N GLU A 108 8.57 -12.08 -3.70
CA GLU A 108 9.13 -11.24 -2.65
C GLU A 108 9.95 -10.08 -3.23
N THR A 109 9.78 -8.89 -2.66
CA THR A 109 10.63 -7.75 -3.02
C THR A 109 12.07 -8.00 -2.57
N PRO A 110 13.09 -7.36 -3.18
CA PRO A 110 14.49 -7.52 -2.74
C PRO A 110 14.68 -7.18 -1.25
N ARG A 111 13.89 -6.24 -0.72
CA ARG A 111 13.89 -5.86 0.70
C ARG A 111 13.38 -6.98 1.60
N GLU A 112 12.33 -7.66 1.19
CA GLU A 112 11.75 -8.81 1.92
C GLU A 112 12.70 -10.01 1.91
N VAL A 113 13.34 -10.28 0.77
CA VAL A 113 14.38 -11.32 0.66
C VAL A 113 15.54 -11.03 1.62
N GLN A 114 16.05 -9.80 1.62
CA GLN A 114 17.13 -9.40 2.53
C GLN A 114 16.72 -9.48 4.00
N ALA A 115 15.49 -9.07 4.34
CA ALA A 115 14.97 -9.18 5.70
C ALA A 115 14.88 -10.65 6.15
N ARG A 116 14.38 -11.54 5.28
CA ARG A 116 14.32 -12.98 5.51
C ARG A 116 15.72 -13.59 5.71
N GLN A 117 16.69 -13.23 4.87
CA GLN A 117 18.08 -13.70 4.98
C GLN A 117 18.73 -13.25 6.31
N ARG A 118 18.52 -12.00 6.72
CA ARG A 118 19.02 -11.49 8.01
C ARG A 118 18.42 -12.24 9.21
N LEU A 119 17.14 -12.60 9.14
CA LEU A 119 16.47 -13.38 10.18
C LEU A 119 16.97 -14.83 10.23
N ALA A 120 17.19 -15.46 9.07
CA ALA A 120 17.78 -16.79 9.00
C ALA A 120 19.20 -16.83 9.59
N ALA A 121 20.05 -15.88 9.21
CA ALA A 121 21.42 -15.76 9.75
C ALA A 121 21.46 -15.53 11.27
N ARG A 122 20.46 -14.85 11.84
CA ARG A 122 20.30 -14.70 13.30
C ARG A 122 19.82 -15.97 14.01
N LYS A 123 19.20 -16.91 13.28
CA LYS A 123 18.67 -18.16 13.81
C LYS A 123 19.73 -19.27 13.76
N ASP A 124 20.60 -19.24 12.75
CA ASP A 124 21.71 -20.18 12.55
C ASP A 124 22.92 -19.92 13.47
N SER A 125 22.91 -18.86 14.27
CA SER A 125 23.87 -18.66 15.37
C SER A 125 23.59 -19.53 16.60
N ARG A 126 22.67 -20.51 16.51
CA ARG A 126 22.52 -21.61 17.46
C ARG A 126 23.27 -22.81 16.89
N PRO A 127 24.17 -23.47 17.65
CA PRO A 127 24.89 -24.63 17.14
C PRO A 127 23.85 -25.73 16.94
N ASP A 128 23.95 -26.41 15.79
CA ASP A 128 23.16 -27.59 15.44
C ASP A 128 21.85 -27.34 14.68
N THR A 129 21.96 -26.95 13.40
CA THR A 129 21.12 -27.53 12.33
C THR A 129 21.81 -27.32 10.97
N GLN A 130 22.31 -28.39 10.35
CA GLN A 130 22.68 -28.38 8.93
C GLN A 130 21.41 -28.24 8.09
N GLY A 131 21.11 -27.02 7.64
CA GLY A 131 19.97 -26.70 6.79
C GLY A 131 20.41 -26.25 5.40
N THR A 132 20.01 -27.01 4.38
CA THR A 132 20.31 -26.84 2.95
C THR A 132 20.08 -25.41 2.44
N SER A 133 21.09 -24.90 1.74
CA SER A 133 21.21 -23.57 1.14
C SER A 133 20.18 -23.27 0.04
N SER A 134 18.90 -23.11 0.39
CA SER A 134 17.88 -22.48 -0.47
C SER A 134 17.89 -20.94 -0.38
N LEU A 135 19.08 -20.36 -0.20
CA LEU A 135 19.29 -18.98 0.26
C LEU A 135 19.13 -17.90 -0.83
N SER A 136 19.00 -18.27 -2.11
CA SER A 136 19.08 -17.32 -3.23
C SER A 136 17.76 -17.04 -3.96
N GLN A 137 16.75 -17.93 -3.86
CA GLN A 137 15.55 -17.78 -4.68
C GLN A 137 14.49 -16.89 -4.00
N LYS A 138 13.96 -15.93 -4.78
CA LYS A 138 12.78 -15.13 -4.41
C LYS A 138 11.60 -16.08 -4.26
N ARG A 139 10.88 -15.99 -3.14
CA ARG A 139 9.68 -16.81 -2.92
C ARG A 139 8.47 -16.17 -3.61
N PRO A 140 7.52 -16.96 -4.13
CA PRO A 140 6.25 -16.42 -4.61
C PRO A 140 5.51 -15.76 -3.45
N LYS A 141 4.87 -14.61 -3.69
CA LYS A 141 4.19 -13.83 -2.65
C LYS A 141 2.86 -13.30 -3.16
N ILE A 142 1.78 -13.81 -2.57
CA ILE A 142 0.41 -13.38 -2.87
C ILE A 142 0.02 -12.19 -1.98
N LEU A 143 -0.85 -11.31 -2.49
CA LEU A 143 -1.46 -10.24 -1.71
C LEU A 143 -2.31 -10.81 -0.56
N ASN A 144 -1.76 -10.76 0.65
CA ASN A 144 -2.45 -11.23 1.85
C ASN A 144 -3.28 -10.11 2.49
N LEU A 145 -4.61 -10.23 2.39
CA LEU A 145 -5.57 -9.33 3.03
C LEU A 145 -5.95 -9.77 4.46
N ASN A 146 -5.57 -10.99 4.87
CA ASN A 146 -5.87 -11.53 6.19
C ASN A 146 -4.82 -11.08 7.23
N THR A 147 -4.61 -9.77 7.35
CA THR A 147 -3.73 -9.20 8.36
C THR A 147 -4.49 -8.25 9.26
N PHE A 148 -4.04 -8.09 10.49
CA PHE A 148 -4.64 -7.15 11.44
C PHE A 148 -4.76 -5.74 10.85
N LYS A 149 -3.76 -5.29 10.08
CA LYS A 149 -3.75 -3.97 9.43
C LYS A 149 -4.97 -3.75 8.54
N TRP A 150 -5.32 -4.75 7.74
CA TRP A 150 -6.51 -4.69 6.87
C TRP A 150 -7.82 -4.70 7.65
N HIS A 151 -7.90 -5.48 8.72
CA HIS A 151 -9.10 -5.55 9.56
C HIS A 151 -9.31 -4.25 10.34
N GLN A 152 -8.21 -3.61 10.77
CA GLN A 152 -8.25 -2.34 11.49
C GLN A 152 -8.85 -1.20 10.66
N LEU A 153 -8.71 -1.23 9.33
CA LEU A 153 -9.28 -0.20 8.45
C LEU A 153 -10.80 -0.07 8.59
N GLY A 154 -11.50 -1.17 8.85
CA GLY A 154 -12.96 -1.16 9.04
C GLY A 154 -13.40 -0.32 10.24
N TYR A 155 -12.52 -0.14 11.24
CA TYR A 155 -12.83 0.58 12.46
C TYR A 155 -12.48 2.07 12.39
N TYR A 156 -11.85 2.55 11.32
CA TYR A 156 -11.43 3.95 11.21
C TYR A 156 -12.59 4.94 11.35
N PRO A 157 -13.71 4.80 10.60
CA PRO A 157 -14.84 5.72 10.74
C PRO A 157 -15.38 5.75 12.17
N GLU A 158 -15.54 4.57 12.79
CA GLU A 158 -16.03 4.44 14.16
C GLU A 158 -15.04 5.02 15.19
N THR A 159 -13.73 4.91 14.95
CA THR A 159 -12.70 5.55 15.77
C THR A 159 -12.81 7.07 15.66
N VAL A 160 -13.00 7.61 14.45
CA VAL A 160 -13.21 9.05 14.25
C VAL A 160 -14.47 9.54 14.96
N HIS A 161 -15.56 8.78 14.90
CA HIS A 161 -16.80 9.10 15.61
C HIS A 161 -16.61 9.19 17.14
N ARG A 162 -15.84 8.26 17.72
CA ARG A 162 -15.70 8.16 19.18
C ARG A 162 -14.62 9.07 19.76
N LEU A 163 -13.49 9.20 19.06
CA LEU A 163 -12.27 9.80 19.60
C LEU A 163 -11.87 11.09 18.85
N GLY A 164 -12.56 11.45 17.78
CA GLY A 164 -12.20 12.57 16.91
C GLY A 164 -11.14 12.20 15.87
N THR A 165 -10.62 13.22 15.19
CA THR A 165 -9.65 13.04 14.11
C THR A 165 -8.30 12.56 14.62
N SER A 166 -7.64 11.73 13.82
CA SER A 166 -6.38 11.09 14.21
C SER A 166 -5.16 12.03 14.26
N ASP A 167 -5.33 13.32 13.94
CA ASP A 167 -4.24 14.31 13.88
C ASP A 167 -3.69 14.70 15.26
N GLY A 168 -4.47 14.51 16.33
CA GLY A 168 -4.12 14.94 17.68
C GLY A 168 -3.44 13.91 18.61
N TYR A 169 -3.58 12.60 18.37
CA TYR A 169 -3.22 11.60 19.40
C TYR A 169 -2.50 10.32 18.92
N SER A 170 -2.26 10.10 17.62
CA SER A 170 -1.60 8.86 17.17
C SER A 170 -0.74 9.02 15.92
N THR A 171 0.58 8.83 16.09
CA THR A 171 1.53 8.62 14.98
C THR A 171 1.41 7.22 14.35
N GLN A 172 0.70 6.30 15.01
CA GLN A 172 0.54 4.91 14.59
C GLN A 172 -0.48 4.77 13.45
N THR A 173 -1.49 5.65 13.40
CA THR A 173 -2.55 5.66 12.39
C THR A 173 -2.00 5.98 11.00
N ALA A 174 -1.13 7.00 10.90
CA ALA A 174 -0.39 7.30 9.67
C ALA A 174 0.48 6.10 9.23
N SER A 175 1.12 5.40 10.18
CA SER A 175 1.96 4.22 9.92
C SER A 175 1.17 3.02 9.36
N ILE A 176 -0.09 2.82 9.78
CA ILE A 176 -0.93 1.71 9.30
C ILE A 176 -1.33 1.93 7.85
N PHE A 177 -1.81 3.12 7.52
CA PHE A 177 -2.17 3.47 6.14
C PHE A 177 -0.95 3.41 5.21
N ASP A 178 0.15 4.04 5.60
CA ASP A 178 1.40 4.04 4.83
C ASP A 178 1.85 2.60 4.54
N THR A 179 1.74 1.69 5.52
CA THR A 179 2.13 0.30 5.30
C THR A 179 1.20 -0.44 4.33
N ILE A 180 -0.11 -0.18 4.40
CA ILE A 180 -1.09 -0.82 3.53
C ILE A 180 -0.90 -0.35 2.09
N PHE A 181 -0.76 0.96 1.90
CA PHE A 181 -0.48 1.56 0.61
C PHE A 181 0.86 1.07 0.03
N VAL A 182 1.91 1.00 0.84
CA VAL A 182 3.19 0.39 0.47
C VAL A 182 3.02 -1.04 -0.01
N THR A 183 2.21 -1.83 0.71
CA THR A 183 1.98 -3.23 0.34
C THR A 183 1.24 -3.32 -1.00
N LEU A 184 0.23 -2.48 -1.21
CA LEU A 184 -0.53 -2.44 -2.46
C LEU A 184 0.37 -2.01 -3.63
N ILE A 185 1.06 -0.87 -3.52
CA ILE A 185 1.93 -0.35 -4.58
C ILE A 185 3.09 -1.32 -4.86
N ALA A 186 3.72 -1.91 -3.83
CA ALA A 186 4.78 -2.90 -4.02
C ALA A 186 4.27 -4.17 -4.71
N HIS A 187 3.03 -4.55 -4.44
CA HIS A 187 2.39 -5.67 -5.11
C HIS A 187 2.11 -5.32 -6.58
N ILE A 188 1.52 -4.15 -6.87
CA ILE A 188 1.23 -3.68 -8.23
C ILE A 188 2.51 -3.59 -9.06
N ILE A 189 3.59 -3.04 -8.49
CA ILE A 189 4.91 -3.01 -9.13
C ILE A 189 5.38 -4.42 -9.47
N SER A 190 5.19 -5.38 -8.56
CA SER A 190 5.63 -6.77 -8.77
C SER A 190 4.78 -7.53 -9.80
N LEU A 191 3.65 -6.96 -10.28
CA LEU A 191 2.86 -7.53 -11.38
C LEU A 191 3.52 -7.32 -12.75
N HIS A 192 4.50 -6.41 -12.84
CA HIS A 192 5.26 -6.07 -14.04
C HIS A 192 6.74 -6.45 -13.87
#